data_AF-A0A959C605-F1
#
_entry.id   AF-A0A959C605-F1
#
_cell.length_a   1.000
_cell.length_b   1.000
_cell.length_c   1.000
_cell.angle_alpha   90.00
_cell.angle_beta   90.00
_cell.angle_gamma   90.00
#
_symmetry.space_group_name_H-M   'P 1'
#
loop_
_entity.id
_entity.type
_entity.pdbx_description
1 polymer ?
#
loop_
_entity_poly.entity_id
_entity_poly.type
_entity_poly.pdbx_seq_one_letter_code
_entity_poly.pdbx_strand_id
1 'polypeptide(L)'
;MSVFRSVLLFAALLKTLIVCAQPGAVPDRVDLRGFEQRKALQESSLLTSVAPENIGPSIFSCRVTDLEVDPADPTRFYVAYASG
;
A
#
# COMPACT_ATOMS: atom_id res chain seq x y z
N MET A 1 16.03 -40.37 -24.56
CA MET A 1 14.63 -40.40 -24.05
C MET A 1 14.53 -40.19 -22.53
N SER A 2 15.52 -40.63 -21.72
CA SER A 2 15.52 -40.41 -20.25
C SER A 2 15.62 -38.92 -19.84
N VAL A 3 16.55 -38.16 -20.42
CA VAL A 3 16.79 -36.74 -20.06
C VAL A 3 15.58 -35.84 -20.30
N PHE A 4 14.89 -36.03 -21.44
CA PHE A 4 13.70 -35.25 -21.78
C PHE A 4 12.55 -35.46 -20.78
N ARG A 5 12.39 -36.69 -20.28
CA ARG A 5 11.40 -37.02 -19.24
C ARG A 5 11.75 -36.36 -17.91
N SER A 6 13.04 -36.33 -17.54
CA SER A 6 13.51 -35.67 -16.32
C SER A 6 13.33 -34.14 -16.37
N VAL A 7 13.57 -33.51 -17.52
CA VAL A 7 13.32 -32.07 -17.71
C VAL A 7 11.82 -31.74 -17.61
N LEU A 8 10.96 -32.57 -18.20
CA LEU A 8 9.50 -32.41 -18.08
C LEU A 8 9.02 -32.55 -16.63
N LEU A 9 9.55 -33.52 -15.88
CA LEU A 9 9.21 -33.71 -14.47
C LEU A 9 9.70 -32.54 -13.60
N PHE A 10 10.90 -32.02 -13.87
CA PHE A 10 11.43 -30.86 -13.16
C PHE A 10 10.62 -29.58 -13.44
N ALA A 11 10.21 -29.36 -14.69
CA ALA A 11 9.36 -28.24 -15.04
C ALA A 11 7.96 -28.34 -14.40
N ALA A 12 7.42 -29.55 -14.25
CA ALA A 12 6.16 -29.77 -13.55
C ALA A 12 6.27 -29.49 -12.04
N LEU A 13 7.38 -29.89 -11.41
CA LEU A 13 7.66 -29.59 -10.00
C LEU A 13 7.82 -28.08 -9.75
N LEU A 14 8.46 -27.35 -10.67
CA LEU A 14 8.64 -25.91 -10.53
C LEU A 14 7.32 -25.14 -10.60
N LYS A 15 6.36 -25.60 -11.42
CA LYS A 15 5.04 -24.97 -11.54
C LYS A 15 4.21 -25.06 -10.25
N THR A 16 4.25 -26.18 -9.53
CA THR A 16 3.48 -26.35 -8.29
C THR A 16 4.00 -25.44 -7.17
N LEU A 17 5.30 -25.20 -7.11
CA LEU A 17 5.92 -24.27 -6.15
C LEU A 17 5.45 -22.83 -6.35
N ILE A 18 5.31 -22.38 -7.60
CA ILE A 18 4.87 -21.01 -7.92
C ILE A 18 3.39 -20.79 -7.60
N VAL A 19 2.53 -21.82 -7.77
CA VAL A 19 1.09 -21.72 -7.48
C VAL A 19 0.81 -21.63 -5.97
N CYS A 20 1.56 -22.37 -5.14
CA CYS A 20 1.41 -22.30 -3.68
C CYS A 20 1.92 -20.98 -3.05
N ALA A 21 2.65 -20.16 -3.80
CA ALA A 21 3.17 -18.87 -3.34
C ALA A 21 2.18 -17.72 -3.53
N GLN A 22 1.11 -17.92 -4.30
CA GLN A 22 0.10 -16.89 -4.52
C GLN A 22 -0.87 -16.87 -3.34
N PRO A 23 -1.18 -15.71 -2.74
CA PRO A 23 -2.29 -15.64 -1.80
C PRO A 23 -3.57 -16.09 -2.54
N GLY A 24 -4.37 -16.95 -1.90
CA GLY A 24 -5.63 -17.41 -2.47
C GLY A 24 -6.53 -16.21 -2.82
N ALA A 25 -7.38 -16.37 -3.84
CA ALA A 25 -8.34 -15.35 -4.23
C ALA A 25 -9.12 -14.87 -2.99
N VAL A 26 -8.91 -13.61 -2.62
CA VAL A 26 -9.62 -13.01 -1.48
C VAL A 26 -11.09 -12.94 -1.87
N PRO A 27 -12.02 -13.49 -1.07
CA PRO A 27 -13.43 -13.37 -1.37
C PRO A 27 -13.82 -11.89 -1.36
N ASP A 28 -14.55 -11.47 -2.40
CA ASP A 28 -15.04 -10.11 -2.66
C ASP A 28 -15.56 -9.38 -1.39
N ARG A 29 -16.17 -10.14 -0.48
CA ARG A 29 -16.69 -9.65 0.82
C ARG A 29 -15.66 -9.09 1.80
N VAL A 30 -14.37 -9.36 1.66
CA VAL A 30 -13.34 -8.82 2.58
C VAL A 30 -12.97 -7.38 2.22
N ASP A 31 -12.97 -7.03 0.94
CA ASP A 31 -12.59 -5.70 0.46
C ASP A 31 -13.68 -4.66 0.80
N LEU A 32 -14.95 -5.03 0.58
CA LEU A 32 -16.09 -4.14 0.85
C LEU A 32 -16.26 -3.79 2.33
N ARG A 33 -15.97 -4.72 3.25
CA ARG A 33 -16.08 -4.46 4.70
C ARG A 33 -15.14 -3.36 5.17
N GLY A 34 -13.91 -3.33 4.64
CA GLY A 34 -12.94 -2.27 4.96
C GLY A 34 -13.40 -0.91 4.43
N PHE A 35 -14.01 -0.89 3.24
CA PHE A 35 -14.58 0.34 2.67
C PHE A 35 -15.78 0.85 3.48
N GLU A 36 -16.73 -0.02 3.81
CA GLU A 36 -17.90 0.33 4.63
C GLU A 36 -17.50 0.81 6.03
N GLN A 37 -16.51 0.16 6.65
CA GLN A 37 -15.98 0.57 7.95
C GLN A 37 -15.35 1.97 7.88
N ARG A 38 -14.53 2.26 6.85
CA ARG A 38 -13.97 3.60 6.65
C ARG A 38 -15.05 4.65 6.48
N LYS A 39 -16.11 4.34 5.72
CA LYS A 39 -17.25 5.23 5.52
C LYS A 39 -17.99 5.53 6.84
N ALA A 40 -18.28 4.51 7.63
CA ALA A 40 -18.95 4.67 8.93
C ALA A 40 -18.11 5.49 9.93
N LEU A 41 -16.78 5.28 9.94
CA LEU A 41 -15.85 6.07 10.75
C LEU A 41 -15.77 7.53 10.29
N GLN A 42 -15.83 7.76 8.98
CA GLN A 42 -15.86 9.10 8.42
C GLN A 42 -17.16 9.83 8.80
N GLU A 43 -18.31 9.16 8.78
CA GLU A 43 -19.61 9.73 9.18
C GLU A 43 -19.67 10.02 10.69
N SER A 44 -19.06 9.17 11.53
CA SER A 44 -19.06 9.30 13.00
C SER A 44 -17.93 10.15 13.58
N SER A 45 -17.05 10.70 12.73
CA SER A 45 -15.92 11.50 13.19
C SER A 45 -16.35 12.82 13.82
N LEU A 46 -15.67 13.23 14.89
CA LEU A 46 -15.83 14.57 15.49
C LEU A 46 -15.35 15.68 14.55
N LEU A 47 -14.51 15.34 13.56
CA LEU A 47 -13.93 16.27 12.61
C LEU A 47 -14.76 16.39 11.32
N THR A 48 -15.94 15.77 11.24
CA THR A 48 -16.80 15.81 10.04
C THR A 48 -17.22 17.23 9.65
N SER A 49 -17.30 18.17 10.61
CA SER A 49 -17.62 19.58 10.35
C SER A 49 -16.42 20.42 9.90
N VAL A 50 -15.21 19.89 9.96
CA VAL A 50 -13.98 20.60 9.61
C VAL A 50 -13.53 20.14 8.23
N ALA A 51 -13.46 21.07 7.27
CA ALA A 51 -12.92 20.77 5.96
C ALA A 51 -11.41 20.49 6.09
N PRO A 52 -10.90 19.33 5.64
CA PRO A 52 -9.48 19.06 5.68
C PRO A 52 -8.77 19.99 4.69
N GLU A 53 -7.86 20.82 5.20
CA GLU A 53 -6.93 21.59 4.38
C GLU A 53 -5.71 20.71 4.09
N ASN A 54 -5.49 20.38 2.81
CA ASN A 54 -4.34 19.59 2.43
C ASN A 54 -3.10 20.48 2.36
N ILE A 55 -2.22 20.35 3.35
CA ILE A 55 -0.93 21.05 3.44
C ILE A 55 0.22 20.29 2.74
N GLY A 56 -0.08 19.20 2.03
CA GLY A 56 0.89 18.37 1.32
C GLY A 56 0.37 17.86 -0.04
N PRO A 57 1.07 16.92 -0.70
CA PRO A 57 0.62 16.35 -1.97
C PRO A 57 -0.64 15.49 -1.79
N SER A 58 -1.64 15.65 -2.66
CA SER A 58 -2.93 14.93 -2.59
C SER A 58 -2.83 13.40 -2.73
N ILE A 59 -1.71 12.89 -3.25
CA ILE A 59 -1.43 11.45 -3.35
C ILE A 59 -0.33 11.11 -2.34
N PHE A 60 -0.76 10.57 -1.21
CA PHE A 60 0.12 10.16 -0.11
C PHE A 60 0.66 8.75 -0.34
N SER A 61 1.72 8.61 -1.15
CA SER A 61 2.59 7.42 -1.07
C SER A 61 3.55 7.49 0.14
N CYS A 62 3.40 8.51 1.00
CA CYS A 62 4.15 8.76 2.24
C CYS A 62 5.68 8.71 2.12
N ARG A 63 6.24 9.03 0.95
CA ARG A 63 7.70 9.12 0.77
C ARG A 63 8.16 10.54 0.96
N VAL A 64 8.72 10.80 2.13
CA VAL A 64 9.49 12.01 2.42
C VAL A 64 10.92 11.75 1.97
N THR A 65 11.45 12.58 1.09
CA THR A 65 12.84 12.48 0.63
C THR A 65 13.78 13.31 1.47
N ASP A 66 13.29 14.43 2.01
CA ASP A 66 14.10 15.34 2.81
C ASP A 66 13.25 16.12 3.82
N LEU A 67 13.89 16.58 4.89
CA LEU A 67 13.31 17.43 5.92
C LEU A 67 14.36 18.42 6.42
N GLU A 68 14.01 19.70 6.45
CA GLU A 68 14.89 20.77 6.95
C GLU A 68 14.15 21.63 7.98
N VAL A 69 14.83 21.97 9.08
CA VAL A 69 14.30 22.81 10.15
C VAL A 69 14.74 24.25 9.91
N ASP A 70 13.81 25.20 10.07
CA ASP A 70 14.16 26.62 10.01
C ASP A 70 15.12 26.98 11.16
N PRO A 71 16.37 27.39 10.87
CA PRO A 71 17.37 27.65 11.90
C PRO A 71 17.03 28.86 12.77
N ALA A 72 16.15 29.76 12.31
CA ALA A 72 15.71 30.93 13.07
C ALA A 72 14.48 30.64 13.95
N ASP A 73 13.66 29.65 13.57
CA ASP A 73 12.43 29.26 14.27
C ASP A 73 12.24 27.74 14.22
N PRO A 74 12.69 26.98 15.24
CA PRO A 74 12.63 25.53 15.24
C PRO A 74 11.21 24.96 15.31
N THR A 75 10.19 25.82 15.42
CA THR A 75 8.78 25.40 15.33
C THR A 75 8.31 25.23 13.88
N ARG A 76 9.05 25.77 12.89
CA ARG A 76 8.78 25.63 11.46
C ARG A 76 9.78 24.66 10.81
N PHE A 77 9.29 23.70 10.04
CA PHE A 77 10.11 22.79 9.25
C PHE A 77 9.51 22.55 7.88
N TYR A 78 10.36 22.29 6.90
CA TYR A 78 10.02 22.07 5.50
C TYR A 78 10.20 20.60 5.17
N VAL A 79 9.30 20.05 4.36
CA VAL A 79 9.28 18.63 3.98
C VAL A 79 9.27 18.52 2.47
N ALA A 80 10.25 17.79 1.91
CA ALA A 80 10.29 17.48 0.49
C ALA A 80 9.65 16.12 0.22
N TYR A 81 8.79 16.07 -0.80
CA TYR A 81 8.11 14.86 -1.25
C TYR A 81 8.56 14.50 -2.66
N ALA A 82 8.83 13.21 -2.91
CA ALA A 82 9.07 12.70 -4.25
C ALA A 82 8.16 11.51 -4.58
N SER A 83 7.60 11.55 -5.79
CA SER A 83 6.91 10.41 -6.41
C SER A 83 7.95 9.52 -7.08
N GLY A 84 8.62 8.69 -6.28
CA GLY A 84 9.58 7.70 -6.82
C GLY A 84 8.97 6.79 -7.88
#